data_AF-A0A943L799-F1
#
_entry.id   AF-A0A943L799-F1
#
_cell.length_a   1.000
_cell.length_b   1.000
_cell.length_c   1.000
_cell.angle_alpha   90.00
_cell.angle_beta   90.00
_cell.angle_gamma   90.00
#
_symmetry.space_group_name_H-M   'P 1'
#
loop_
_entity.id
_entity.type
_entity.pdbx_description
1 polymer ?
#
loop_
_entity_poly.entity_id
_entity_poly.type
_entity_poly.pdbx_seq_one_letter_code
_entity_poly.pdbx_strand_id
1 'polypeptide(L)'
;MVSKKKRKVTRLEKIIITLGSIIILTIMVISLRGYLKDYKKSLVRDAARELILAVEKAEINHNIEFAEDNTIVDIKLQTDKDKILKEYIEDVSVLDKIEALSIEDARKIIDEKVEFQINNEGKFVKIIE
;
A
#
# COMPACT_ATOMS: atom_id res chain seq x y z
N MET A 1 47.96 24.04 28.31
CA MET A 1 47.23 22.84 27.82
C MET A 1 46.21 22.42 28.88
N VAL A 2 44.91 22.68 28.66
CA VAL A 2 43.85 22.25 29.59
C VAL A 2 43.47 20.82 29.24
N SER A 3 43.84 19.86 30.08
CA SER A 3 43.47 18.46 29.89
C SER A 3 41.98 18.27 30.19
N LYS A 4 41.20 17.90 29.16
CA LYS A 4 39.79 17.49 29.32
C LYS A 4 39.76 16.20 30.16
N LYS A 5 39.46 16.30 31.46
CA LYS A 5 39.24 15.15 32.35
C LYS A 5 38.06 14.33 31.79
N LYS A 6 38.32 13.12 31.27
CA LYS A 6 37.26 12.19 30.84
C LYS A 6 36.46 11.75 32.07
N ARG A 7 35.22 12.23 32.20
CA ARG A 7 34.29 11.83 33.26
C ARG A 7 34.02 10.33 33.11
N LYS A 8 34.34 9.52 34.14
CA LYS A 8 34.06 8.07 34.12
C LYS A 8 32.56 7.87 34.34
N VAL A 9 31.87 7.39 33.31
CA VAL A 9 30.44 7.04 33.39
C VAL A 9 30.27 5.90 34.40
N THR A 10 29.44 6.12 35.41
CA THR A 10 29.14 5.15 36.47
C THR A 10 28.22 4.04 35.97
N ARG A 11 28.22 2.87 36.63
CA ARG A 11 27.37 1.72 36.22
C ARG A 11 25.88 2.08 36.22
N LEU A 12 25.44 2.96 37.12
CA LEU A 12 24.08 3.48 37.21
C LEU A 12 23.70 4.35 36.00
N GLU A 13 24.57 5.27 35.58
CA GLU A 13 24.33 6.09 34.38
C GLU A 13 24.20 5.23 33.12
N LYS A 14 24.99 4.14 33.00
CA LYS A 14 24.86 3.20 31.89
C LYS A 14 23.50 2.50 31.87
N ILE A 15 22.99 2.08 33.03
CA ILE A 15 21.69 1.43 33.15
C ILE A 15 20.57 2.40 32.72
N ILE A 16 20.61 3.65 33.20
CA ILE A 16 19.61 4.67 32.86
C ILE A 16 19.60 4.94 31.35
N ILE A 17 20.78 5.11 30.74
CA ILE A 17 20.89 5.33 29.29
C ILE A 17 20.32 4.13 28.53
N THR A 18 20.64 2.91 28.96
CA THR A 18 20.20 1.68 28.27
C THR A 18 18.68 1.51 28.35
N LEU A 19 18.07 1.75 29.52
CA LEU A 19 16.61 1.73 29.68
C LEU A 19 15.94 2.82 28.84
N GLY A 20 16.47 4.03 28.83
CA GLY A 20 15.96 5.12 27.99
C GLY A 20 16.02 4.78 26.50
N SER A 21 17.12 4.19 26.03
CA SER A 21 17.26 3.75 24.64
C SER A 21 16.26 2.68 24.25
N ILE A 22 15.98 1.70 25.14
CA ILE A 22 14.99 0.64 24.87
C ILE A 22 13.57 1.23 24.70
N ILE A 23 13.20 2.19 25.54
CA ILE A 23 11.89 2.86 25.46
C ILE A 23 11.74 3.59 24.13
N ILE A 24 12.76 4.38 23.74
CA ILE A 24 12.76 5.12 22.47
C ILE A 24 12.67 4.15 21.27
N LEU A 25 13.47 3.07 21.27
CA LEU A 25 13.42 2.04 20.25
C LEU A 25 12.04 1.40 20.13
N THR A 26 11.38 1.12 21.26
CA THR A 26 10.05 0.52 21.26
C THR A 26 9.02 1.44 20.62
N ILE A 27 9.02 2.73 20.99
CA ILE A 27 8.10 3.73 20.41
C ILE A 27 8.34 3.88 18.90
N MET A 28 9.61 3.95 18.47
CA MET A 28 9.95 4.01 17.06
C MET A 28 9.42 2.81 16.28
N VAL A 29 9.59 1.58 16.80
CA VAL A 29 9.11 0.37 16.13
C VAL A 29 7.59 0.38 15.97
N ILE A 30 6.84 0.82 16.98
CA ILE A 30 5.38 0.91 16.91
C ILE A 30 4.95 1.94 15.85
N SER A 31 5.55 3.14 15.87
CA SER A 31 5.27 4.19 14.89
C SER A 31 5.60 3.76 13.46
N LEU A 32 6.77 3.13 13.26
CA LEU A 32 7.19 2.58 11.96
C LEU A 32 6.20 1.53 11.43
N ARG A 33 5.68 0.66 12.28
CA ARG A 33 4.67 -0.33 11.87
C ARG A 33 3.36 0.31 11.42
N GLY A 34 2.89 1.35 12.13
CA GLY A 34 1.72 2.12 11.73
C GLY A 34 1.92 2.78 10.37
N TYR A 35 3.03 3.50 10.23
CA TYR A 35 3.40 4.16 8.98
C TYR A 35 3.51 3.18 7.80
N LEU A 36 4.12 2.02 8.00
CA LEU A 36 4.23 0.99 6.95
C LEU A 36 2.86 0.44 6.52
N LYS A 37 1.91 0.34 7.45
CA LYS A 37 0.55 -0.10 7.13
C LYS A 37 -0.18 0.95 6.29
N ASP A 38 -0.08 2.23 6.67
CA ASP A 38 -0.70 3.33 5.95
C ASP A 38 -0.08 3.53 4.57
N TYR A 39 1.25 3.40 4.47
CA TYR A 39 1.97 3.39 3.20
C TYR A 39 1.47 2.29 2.27
N LYS A 40 1.34 1.05 2.77
CA LYS A 40 0.78 -0.06 1.97
C LYS A 40 -0.66 0.19 1.53
N LYS A 41 -1.49 0.80 2.39
CA LYS A 41 -2.85 1.22 2.00
C LYS A 41 -2.82 2.28 0.89
N SER A 42 -1.92 3.25 0.98
CA SER A 42 -1.73 4.25 -0.09
C SER A 42 -1.41 3.59 -1.42
N LEU A 43 -0.49 2.61 -1.43
CA LEU A 43 -0.14 1.88 -2.66
C LEU A 43 -1.33 1.15 -3.28
N VAL A 44 -2.22 0.57 -2.47
CA VAL A 44 -3.46 -0.06 -2.99
C VAL A 44 -4.41 0.98 -3.56
N ARG A 45 -4.51 2.18 -2.96
CA ARG A 45 -5.32 3.27 -3.49
C ARG A 45 -4.75 3.82 -4.81
N ASP A 46 -3.44 3.97 -4.89
CA ASP A 46 -2.78 4.42 -6.12
C ASP A 46 -2.96 3.37 -7.23
N ALA A 47 -2.84 2.09 -6.89
CA ALA A 47 -3.14 0.98 -7.80
C ALA A 47 -4.59 1.01 -8.30
N ALA A 48 -5.55 1.25 -7.41
CA ALA A 48 -6.96 1.39 -7.78
C ALA A 48 -7.19 2.57 -8.75
N ARG A 49 -6.53 3.71 -8.52
CA ARG A 49 -6.60 4.86 -9.44
C ARG A 49 -6.06 4.52 -10.82
N GLU A 50 -4.91 3.87 -10.88
CA GLU A 50 -4.30 3.46 -12.15
C GLU A 50 -5.21 2.47 -12.89
N LEU A 51 -5.81 1.52 -12.18
CA LEU A 51 -6.80 0.60 -12.76
C LEU A 51 -7.98 1.34 -13.37
N ILE A 52 -8.61 2.26 -12.64
CA ILE A 52 -9.79 2.99 -13.14
C ILE A 52 -9.43 3.83 -14.37
N LEU A 53 -8.30 4.54 -14.34
CA LEU A 53 -7.84 5.32 -15.49
C LEU A 53 -7.54 4.43 -16.71
N ALA A 54 -6.97 3.24 -16.49
CA ALA A 54 -6.69 2.28 -17.55
C ALA A 54 -7.99 1.69 -18.13
N VAL A 55 -8.95 1.34 -17.28
CA VAL A 55 -10.30 0.90 -17.68
C VAL A 55 -10.97 1.99 -18.52
N GLU A 56 -11.08 3.21 -18.01
CA GLU A 56 -11.72 4.32 -18.74
C GLU A 56 -11.07 4.58 -20.11
N LYS A 57 -9.73 4.57 -20.19
CA LYS A 57 -9.02 4.71 -21.47
C LYS A 57 -9.31 3.55 -22.41
N ALA A 58 -9.33 2.31 -21.91
CA ALA A 58 -9.64 1.14 -22.69
C ALA A 58 -11.07 1.18 -23.24
N GLU A 59 -12.05 1.60 -22.42
CA GLU A 59 -13.44 1.75 -22.83
C GLU A 59 -13.61 2.80 -23.93
N ILE A 60 -12.99 3.97 -23.76
CA ILE A 60 -13.07 5.09 -24.72
C ILE A 60 -12.37 4.75 -26.04
N ASN A 61 -11.16 4.18 -25.97
CA ASN A 61 -10.33 4.00 -27.17
C ASN A 61 -10.64 2.72 -27.95
N HIS A 62 -11.13 1.67 -27.28
CA HIS A 62 -11.37 0.37 -27.91
C HIS A 62 -12.86 -0.01 -27.95
N ASN A 63 -13.75 0.83 -27.42
CA ASN A 63 -15.20 0.59 -27.36
C ASN A 63 -15.55 -0.77 -26.71
N ILE A 64 -14.78 -1.12 -25.68
CA ILE A 64 -14.97 -2.30 -24.85
C ILE A 64 -15.72 -1.86 -23.59
N GLU A 65 -16.59 -2.70 -23.06
CA GLU A 65 -17.28 -2.43 -21.79
C GLU A 65 -16.75 -3.39 -20.72
N PHE A 66 -16.33 -2.86 -19.57
CA PHE A 66 -15.98 -3.67 -18.41
C PHE A 66 -17.16 -3.69 -17.45
N ALA A 67 -17.57 -4.88 -17.03
CA ALA A 67 -18.60 -5.01 -16.00
C ALA A 67 -18.02 -4.54 -14.65
N GLU A 68 -18.80 -3.77 -13.88
CA GLU A 68 -18.37 -3.17 -12.61
C GLU A 68 -17.98 -4.21 -11.55
N ASP A 69 -18.58 -5.40 -11.62
CA ASP A 69 -18.32 -6.55 -10.74
C ASP A 69 -17.08 -7.35 -11.15
N ASN A 70 -16.50 -7.10 -12.33
CA ASN A 70 -15.30 -7.80 -12.75
C ASN A 70 -14.12 -7.44 -11.85
N THR A 71 -13.46 -8.46 -11.33
CA THR A 71 -12.15 -8.33 -10.71
C THR A 71 -11.03 -8.38 -11.74
N ILE A 72 -9.83 -8.01 -11.34
CA ILE A 72 -8.65 -8.12 -12.22
C ILE A 72 -8.39 -9.59 -12.58
N VAL A 73 -8.67 -10.53 -11.68
CA VAL A 73 -8.59 -11.96 -12.01
C VAL A 73 -9.55 -12.32 -13.15
N ASP A 74 -10.77 -11.78 -13.13
CA ASP A 74 -11.76 -12.02 -14.19
C ASP A 74 -11.33 -11.40 -15.52
N ILE A 75 -10.71 -10.21 -15.47
CA ILE A 75 -10.16 -9.55 -16.66
C ILE A 75 -8.98 -10.34 -17.22
N LYS A 76 -8.08 -10.88 -16.37
CA LYS A 76 -6.96 -11.74 -16.78
C LYS A 76 -7.43 -13.01 -17.52
N LEU A 77 -8.64 -13.49 -17.26
CA LEU A 77 -9.24 -14.62 -17.98
C LEU A 77 -9.74 -14.25 -19.39
N GLN A 78 -9.93 -12.95 -19.66
CA GLN A 78 -10.34 -12.43 -20.96
C GLN A 78 -9.13 -11.88 -21.71
N THR A 79 -8.44 -12.73 -22.45
CA THR A 79 -7.15 -12.43 -23.11
C THR A 79 -7.12 -11.11 -23.89
N ASP A 80 -8.20 -10.78 -24.58
CA ASP A 80 -8.31 -9.54 -25.36
C ASP A 80 -8.39 -8.30 -24.44
N LYS A 81 -9.19 -8.37 -23.37
CA LYS A 81 -9.35 -7.27 -22.41
C LYS A 81 -8.12 -7.10 -21.53
N ASP A 82 -7.48 -8.20 -21.11
CA ASP A 82 -6.23 -8.19 -20.35
C ASP A 82 -5.11 -7.50 -21.13
N LYS A 83 -4.98 -7.82 -22.42
CA LYS A 83 -3.96 -7.21 -23.27
C LYS A 83 -4.17 -5.70 -23.40
N ILE A 84 -5.41 -5.28 -23.69
CA ILE A 84 -5.75 -3.86 -23.87
C ILE A 84 -5.59 -3.10 -22.56
N LEU A 85 -6.02 -3.67 -21.43
CA LEU A 85 -5.85 -3.03 -20.12
C LEU A 85 -4.36 -2.79 -19.81
N LYS A 86 -3.51 -3.77 -20.09
CA LYS A 86 -2.05 -3.68 -19.87
C LYS A 86 -1.36 -2.66 -20.78
N GLU A 87 -1.95 -2.28 -21.91
CA GLU A 87 -1.42 -1.20 -22.75
C GLU A 87 -1.51 0.18 -22.08
N TYR A 88 -2.42 0.35 -21.12
CA TYR A 88 -2.67 1.61 -20.42
C TYR A 88 -2.12 1.67 -19.00
N ILE A 89 -1.49 0.60 -18.53
CA ILE A 89 -0.86 0.51 -17.20
C ILE A 89 0.66 0.59 -17.37
N GLU A 90 1.30 1.55 -16.70
CA GLU A 90 2.74 1.76 -16.83
C GLU A 90 3.53 0.64 -16.15
N ASP A 91 3.05 0.19 -14.98
CA ASP A 91 3.65 -0.90 -14.22
C ASP A 91 2.61 -2.00 -13.94
N VAL A 92 2.68 -3.08 -14.74
CA VAL A 92 1.79 -4.24 -14.62
C VAL A 92 1.86 -4.90 -13.24
N SER A 93 2.97 -4.76 -12.50
CA SER A 93 3.11 -5.34 -11.16
C SER A 93 2.17 -4.69 -10.12
N VAL A 94 1.65 -3.51 -10.43
CA VAL A 94 0.64 -2.81 -9.62
C VAL A 94 -0.65 -3.64 -9.53
N LEU A 95 -1.01 -4.36 -10.60
CA LEU A 95 -2.18 -5.25 -10.64
C LEU A 95 -2.10 -6.38 -9.62
N ASP A 96 -0.90 -6.86 -9.29
CA ASP A 96 -0.71 -7.96 -8.33
C ASP A 96 -1.08 -7.56 -6.89
N LYS A 97 -1.17 -6.25 -6.61
CA LYS A 97 -1.62 -5.73 -5.31
C LYS A 97 -3.13 -5.67 -5.19
N ILE A 98 -3.85 -5.72 -6.30
CA ILE A 98 -5.30 -5.46 -6.38
C ILE A 98 -6.04 -6.57 -7.12
N GLU A 99 -5.49 -7.78 -7.21
CA GLU A 99 -6.08 -8.88 -7.99
C GLU A 99 -7.55 -9.17 -7.63
N ALA A 100 -7.87 -9.13 -6.33
CA ALA A 100 -9.21 -9.40 -5.81
C ALA A 100 -10.13 -8.16 -5.83
N LEU A 101 -9.66 -7.01 -6.32
CA LEU A 101 -10.42 -5.76 -6.34
C LEU A 101 -11.33 -5.73 -7.58
N SER A 102 -12.61 -5.47 -7.37
CA SER A 102 -13.56 -5.17 -8.46
C SER A 102 -13.43 -3.71 -8.92
N ILE A 103 -13.92 -3.40 -10.12
CA ILE A 103 -13.94 -2.04 -10.65
C ILE A 103 -14.83 -1.13 -9.77
N GLU A 104 -15.97 -1.63 -9.33
CA GLU A 104 -16.87 -0.90 -8.42
C GLU A 104 -16.16 -0.54 -7.09
N ASP A 105 -15.48 -1.51 -6.50
CA ASP A 105 -14.78 -1.32 -5.23
C ASP A 105 -13.56 -0.41 -5.39
N ALA A 106 -12.86 -0.49 -6.52
CA ALA A 106 -11.80 0.45 -6.85
C ALA A 106 -12.31 1.90 -6.85
N ARG A 107 -13.48 2.17 -7.46
CA ARG A 107 -14.10 3.50 -7.41
C ARG A 107 -14.45 3.94 -5.99
N LYS A 108 -15.03 3.05 -5.17
CA LYS A 108 -15.33 3.34 -3.77
C LYS A 108 -14.07 3.69 -2.96
N ILE A 109 -12.96 3.00 -3.20
CA ILE A 109 -11.68 3.24 -2.53
C ILE A 109 -11.06 4.59 -2.93
N ILE A 110 -11.18 4.98 -4.20
CA ILE A 110 -10.69 6.26 -4.72
C ILE A 110 -11.47 7.42 -4.11
N ASP A 111 -12.78 7.29 -4.02
CA ASP A 111 -13.69 8.29 -3.44
C ASP A 111 -13.58 8.41 -1.91
N GLU A 112 -12.69 7.64 -1.27
CA GLU A 112 -12.51 7.55 0.18
C GLU A 112 -13.79 7.17 0.95
N LYS A 113 -14.76 6.56 0.27
CA LYS A 113 -16.07 6.22 0.86
C LYS A 113 -16.04 4.97 1.74
N VAL A 114 -14.97 4.18 1.65
CA VAL A 114 -14.88 2.86 2.29
C VAL A 114 -13.52 2.64 2.93
N GLU A 115 -13.51 1.94 4.07
CA GLU A 115 -12.30 1.35 4.60
C GLU A 115 -12.05 -0.02 3.96
N PHE A 116 -10.78 -0.43 3.87
CA PHE A 116 -10.41 -1.72 3.31
C PHE A 116 -9.29 -2.39 4.10
N GLN A 117 -9.26 -3.71 3.99
CA GLN A 117 -8.27 -4.57 4.61
C GLN A 117 -7.16 -4.90 3.61
N ILE A 118 -5.91 -4.81 4.08
CA ILE A 118 -4.72 -5.28 3.36
C ILE A 118 -4.08 -6.46 4.10
N ASN A 119 -3.47 -7.37 3.35
CA ASN A 119 -2.69 -8.47 3.92
C ASN A 119 -1.28 -8.00 4.35
N ASN A 120 -0.48 -8.90 4.92
CA ASN A 120 0.89 -8.59 5.38
C ASN A 120 1.82 -8.19 4.22
N GLU A 121 1.53 -8.60 3.00
CA GLU A 121 2.28 -8.24 1.78
C GLU A 121 1.87 -6.87 1.23
N GLY A 122 0.76 -6.29 1.72
CA GLY A 122 0.22 -5.03 1.22
C GLY A 122 -0.73 -5.20 0.02
N LYS A 123 -1.28 -6.39 -0.19
CA LYS A 123 -2.32 -6.65 -1.18
C LYS A 123 -3.70 -6.41 -0.61
N PHE A 124 -4.62 -5.95 -1.45
CA PHE A 124 -6.04 -5.82 -1.14
C PHE A 124 -6.64 -7.19 -0.78
N VAL A 125 -7.52 -7.20 0.23
CA VAL A 125 -8.24 -8.41 0.67
C VAL A 125 -9.74 -8.23 0.54
N LYS A 126 -10.29 -7.18 1.13
CA LYS A 126 -11.74 -6.87 1.11
C LYS A 126 -12.02 -5.45 1.59
N ILE A 127 -13.17 -4.93 1.22
CA ILE A 127 -13.78 -3.76 1.87
C ILE A 127 -14.27 -4.15 3.28
N ILE A 128 -14.14 -3.20 4.21
CA ILE A 128 -14.75 -3.26 5.54
C ILE A 128 -15.86 -2.20 5.52
N GLU A 129 -17.11 -2.65 5.46
CA GLU A 129 -18.29 -1.81 5.69
C GLU A 129 -18.54 -1.59 7.19
#